data_AF-A0A2T2W3N8-F1
#
_entry.id   AF-A0A2T2W3N8-F1
#
_cell.length_a   1.000
_cell.length_b   1.000
_cell.length_c   1.000
_cell.angle_alpha   90.00
_cell.angle_beta   90.00
_cell.angle_gamma   90.00
#
_symmetry.space_group_name_H-M   'P 1'
#
loop_
_entity.id
_entity.type
_entity.pdbx_description
1 polymer ?
#
loop_
_entity_poly.entity_id
_entity_poly.type
_entity_poly.pdbx_seq_one_letter_code
_entity_poly.pdbx_strand_id
1 'polypeptide(L)'
;MPLRLLSAAEAETVWPTLTLPADRQALIQAINHSFTYLATPKAGNDYQQYPVPGITRDRVWNSLQRLRQLVAHSPNNHAFQTALRREFVLYTSVGSDDHGTVAYTGYFEPQYRASTV
;
A
#
# COMPACT_ATOMS: atom_id res chain seq x y z
N MET A 1 3.37 -7.25 -11.87
CA MET A 1 4.24 -6.05 -11.95
C MET A 1 5.53 -6.37 -11.24
N PRO A 2 6.70 -6.27 -11.90
CA PRO A 2 7.97 -6.50 -11.23
C PRO A 2 8.23 -5.36 -10.25
N LEU A 3 8.59 -5.72 -9.01
CA LEU A 3 8.96 -4.77 -7.97
C LEU A 3 10.46 -4.88 -7.70
N ARG A 4 11.12 -3.73 -7.57
CA ARG A 4 12.53 -3.63 -7.18
C ARG A 4 12.62 -2.96 -5.82
N LEU A 5 13.40 -3.53 -4.91
CA LEU A 5 13.73 -2.90 -3.63
C LEU A 5 14.55 -1.62 -3.90
N LEU A 6 14.15 -0.50 -3.30
CA LEU A 6 14.93 0.73 -3.36
C LEU A 6 16.21 0.58 -2.52
N SER A 7 17.31 1.09 -3.06
CA SER A 7 18.53 1.29 -2.29
C SER A 7 18.32 2.32 -1.18
N ALA A 8 19.20 2.33 -0.18
CA ALA A 8 19.12 3.31 0.91
C ALA A 8 19.13 4.74 0.38
N ALA A 9 20.02 5.06 -0.56
CA ALA A 9 20.12 6.39 -1.16
C ALA A 9 18.85 6.81 -1.92
N GLU A 10 18.22 5.90 -2.67
CA GLU A 10 16.94 6.19 -3.34
C GLU A 10 15.83 6.41 -2.30
N ALA A 11 15.74 5.55 -1.29
CA ALA A 11 14.72 5.64 -0.25
C ALA A 11 14.79 6.96 0.54
N GLU A 12 15.99 7.51 0.78
CA GLU A 12 16.17 8.81 1.43
C GLU A 12 15.45 9.96 0.74
N THR A 13 15.33 9.90 -0.58
CA THR A 13 14.60 10.92 -1.35
C THR A 13 13.07 10.76 -1.25
N VAL A 14 12.60 9.56 -0.93
CA VAL A 14 11.17 9.23 -0.87
C VAL A 14 10.61 9.46 0.53
N TRP A 15 11.35 9.14 1.59
CA TRP A 15 10.86 9.27 2.97
C TRP A 15 10.22 10.63 3.32
N PRO A 16 10.81 11.78 2.93
CA PRO A 16 10.23 13.10 3.25
C PRO A 16 8.89 13.34 2.57
N THR A 17 8.60 12.63 1.47
CA THR A 17 7.35 12.78 0.69
C THR A 17 6.18 12.02 1.31
N LEU A 18 6.46 11.00 2.14
CA LEU A 18 5.44 10.20 2.81
C LEU A 18 4.95 10.92 4.07
N THR A 19 3.93 11.76 3.90
CA THR A 19 3.32 12.54 4.98
C THR A 19 2.03 11.89 5.47
N LEU A 20 1.56 12.29 6.66
CA LEU A 20 0.24 11.90 7.13
C LEU A 20 -0.82 12.53 6.22
N PRO A 21 -1.84 11.77 5.79
CA PRO A 21 -2.94 12.34 5.03
C PRO A 21 -3.74 13.32 5.89
N ALA A 22 -4.31 14.34 5.26
CA ALA A 22 -5.23 15.27 5.92
C ALA A 22 -6.45 14.53 6.49
N ASP A 23 -7.04 13.62 5.70
CA ASP A 23 -8.04 12.67 6.17
C ASP A 23 -7.41 11.32 6.52
N ARG A 24 -7.10 11.15 7.80
CA ARG A 24 -6.56 9.89 8.33
C ARG A 24 -7.59 8.78 8.36
N GLN A 25 -8.87 9.10 8.53
CA GLN A 25 -9.92 8.10 8.63
C GLN A 25 -10.13 7.41 7.28
N ALA A 26 -10.11 8.15 6.18
CA ALA A 26 -10.16 7.57 4.84
C ALA A 26 -9.06 6.52 4.60
N LEU A 27 -7.81 6.82 4.96
CA LEU A 27 -6.71 5.86 4.83
C LEU A 27 -6.87 4.65 5.76
N ILE A 28 -7.31 4.86 7.00
CA ILE A 28 -7.59 3.76 7.94
C ILE A 28 -8.69 2.84 7.39
N GLN A 29 -9.75 3.39 6.79
CA GLN A 29 -10.81 2.59 6.17
C GLN A 29 -10.31 1.83 4.95
N ALA A 30 -9.49 2.44 4.09
CA ALA A 30 -8.85 1.75 2.96
C ALA A 30 -7.99 0.56 3.42
N ILE A 31 -7.25 0.71 4.53
CA ILE A 31 -6.51 -0.40 5.14
C ILE A 31 -7.46 -1.48 5.67
N ASN A 32 -8.59 -1.11 6.29
CA ASN A 32 -9.59 -2.07 6.76
C ASN A 32 -10.19 -2.90 5.61
N HIS A 33 -10.48 -2.27 4.46
CA HIS A 33 -10.93 -3.01 3.27
C HIS A 33 -9.88 -4.02 2.79
N SER A 34 -8.60 -3.68 2.90
CA SER A 34 -7.50 -4.61 2.59
C SER A 34 -7.50 -5.82 3.53
N PHE A 35 -7.74 -5.63 4.84
CA PHE A 35 -7.88 -6.75 5.78
C PHE A 35 -9.06 -7.65 5.46
N THR A 36 -10.20 -7.09 5.04
CA THR A 36 -11.36 -7.89 4.62
C THR A 36 -10.98 -8.85 3.50
N TYR A 37 -10.24 -8.38 2.49
CA TYR A 37 -9.75 -9.24 1.42
C TYR A 37 -8.70 -10.25 1.92
N LEU A 38 -7.70 -9.80 2.68
CA LEU A 38 -6.61 -10.66 3.15
C LEU A 38 -7.07 -11.79 4.08
N ALA A 39 -8.21 -11.63 4.75
CA ALA A 39 -8.83 -12.67 5.57
C ALA A 39 -9.51 -13.78 4.75
N THR A 40 -9.69 -13.61 3.44
CA THR A 40 -10.37 -14.60 2.59
C THR A 40 -9.45 -15.77 2.22
N PRO A 41 -10.01 -16.97 1.97
CA PRO A 41 -9.27 -18.08 1.37
C PRO A 41 -8.67 -17.72 0.01
N LYS A 42 -9.37 -16.88 -0.76
CA LYS A 42 -8.89 -16.37 -2.05
C LYS A 42 -7.56 -15.63 -1.91
N ALA A 43 -7.42 -14.74 -0.93
CA ALA A 43 -6.14 -14.07 -0.69
C ALA A 43 -5.04 -15.08 -0.30
N GLY A 44 -5.38 -16.14 0.43
CA GLY A 44 -4.45 -17.26 0.66
C GLY A 44 -3.89 -17.85 -0.64
N ASN A 45 -4.78 -18.16 -1.59
CA ASN A 45 -4.40 -18.71 -2.89
C ASN A 45 -3.64 -17.70 -3.77
N ASP A 46 -4.11 -16.45 -3.83
CA ASP A 46 -3.49 -15.41 -4.65
C ASP A 46 -2.03 -15.14 -4.20
N TYR A 47 -1.76 -15.20 -2.89
CA TYR A 47 -0.41 -15.00 -2.35
C TYR A 47 0.52 -16.22 -2.47
N GLN A 48 -0.02 -17.43 -2.68
CA GLN A 48 0.82 -18.61 -2.97
C GLN A 48 1.51 -18.48 -4.33
N GLN A 49 0.87 -17.79 -5.28
CA GLN A 49 1.38 -17.59 -6.64
C GLN A 49 1.97 -16.19 -6.84
N TYR A 50 2.20 -15.44 -5.76
CA TYR A 50 2.65 -14.07 -5.87
C TYR A 50 4.09 -14.00 -6.43
N PRO A 51 4.33 -13.24 -7.51
CA PRO A 51 5.58 -13.35 -8.27
C PRO A 51 6.77 -12.65 -7.60
N VAL A 52 6.57 -11.86 -6.54
CA VAL A 52 7.64 -11.12 -5.88
C VAL A 52 8.09 -11.87 -4.63
N PRO A 53 9.34 -12.40 -4.61
CA PRO A 53 9.84 -13.16 -3.47
C PRO A 53 9.80 -12.35 -2.16
N GLY A 54 9.42 -13.03 -1.07
CA GLY A 54 9.39 -12.45 0.26
C GLY A 54 8.19 -11.53 0.53
N ILE A 55 7.31 -11.26 -0.44
CA ILE A 55 6.02 -10.59 -0.20
C ILE A 55 4.97 -11.68 0.02
N THR A 56 4.79 -12.07 1.28
CA THR A 56 3.79 -13.06 1.70
C THR A 56 2.54 -12.36 2.24
N ARG A 57 1.41 -13.07 2.23
CA ARG A 57 0.15 -12.58 2.81
C ARG A 57 0.33 -12.07 4.24
N ASP A 58 1.04 -12.85 5.07
CA ASP A 58 1.24 -12.52 6.48
C ASP A 58 2.18 -11.32 6.65
N ARG A 59 3.21 -11.18 5.81
CA ARG A 59 4.04 -9.97 5.80
C ARG A 59 3.21 -8.75 5.45
N VAL A 60 2.38 -8.82 4.42
CA VAL A 60 1.49 -7.72 4.01
C VAL A 60 0.50 -7.38 5.14
N TRP A 61 -0.11 -8.39 5.76
CA TRP A 61 -1.01 -8.20 6.89
C TRP A 61 -0.33 -7.44 8.03
N ASN A 62 0.85 -7.89 8.46
CA ASN A 62 1.59 -7.27 9.56
C ASN A 62 2.04 -5.85 9.23
N SER A 63 2.50 -5.62 7.99
CA SER A 63 2.86 -4.28 7.51
C SER A 63 1.66 -3.33 7.51
N LEU A 64 0.49 -3.76 7.04
CA LEU A 64 -0.74 -2.97 7.07
C LEU A 64 -1.23 -2.71 8.49
N GLN A 65 -1.12 -3.70 9.38
CA GLN A 65 -1.51 -3.56 10.78
C GLN A 65 -0.65 -2.50 11.45
N ARG A 66 0.66 -2.53 11.20
CA ARG A 66 1.56 -1.53 11.75
C ARG A 66 1.33 -0.16 11.14
N LEU A 67 1.17 -0.06 9.81
CA LEU A 67 0.88 1.20 9.14
C LEU A 67 -0.39 1.85 9.67
N ARG A 68 -1.47 1.07 9.89
CA ARG A 68 -2.72 1.56 10.49
C ARG A 68 -2.50 2.19 11.87
N GLN A 69 -1.66 1.57 12.71
CA GLN A 69 -1.29 2.13 14.00
C GLN A 69 -0.51 3.44 13.83
N LEU A 70 0.46 3.50 12.92
CA LEU A 70 1.25 4.71 12.68
C LEU A 70 0.38 5.87 12.20
N VAL A 71 -0.56 5.63 11.28
CA VAL A 71 -1.50 6.64 10.78
C VAL A 71 -2.40 7.16 11.92
N ALA A 72 -2.93 6.26 12.74
CA ALA A 72 -3.83 6.61 13.84
C ALA A 72 -3.14 7.42 14.96
N HIS A 73 -1.88 7.10 15.28
CA HIS A 73 -1.26 7.58 16.53
C HIS A 73 -0.07 8.54 16.32
N SER A 74 0.43 8.71 15.10
CA SER A 74 1.56 9.63 14.90
C SER A 74 1.12 11.09 15.13
N PRO A 75 1.83 11.85 15.99
CA PRO A 75 1.42 13.21 16.32
C PRO A 75 1.65 14.20 15.17
N ASN A 76 2.63 13.95 14.32
CA ASN A 76 3.00 14.81 13.19
C ASN A 76 3.76 14.02 12.11
N ASN A 77 4.02 14.68 10.96
CA ASN A 77 4.74 14.08 9.83
C ASN A 77 6.13 13.58 10.20
N HIS A 78 6.88 14.32 11.01
CA HIS A 78 8.22 13.93 11.41
C HIS A 78 8.23 12.60 12.18
N ALA A 79 7.33 12.45 13.16
CA ALA A 79 7.20 11.20 13.92
C ALA A 79 6.76 10.03 13.03
N PHE A 80 5.82 10.28 12.11
CA PHE A 80 5.35 9.27 11.14
C PHE A 80 6.48 8.79 10.22
N GLN A 81 7.21 9.73 9.60
CA GLN A 81 8.34 9.46 8.71
C GLN A 81 9.47 8.72 9.42
N THR A 82 9.79 9.13 10.65
CA THR A 82 10.78 8.45 11.49
C THR A 82 10.40 7.00 11.73
N ALA A 83 9.13 6.72 12.04
CA ALA A 83 8.65 5.37 12.24
C ALA A 83 8.64 4.55 10.94
N LEU A 84 8.19 5.14 9.82
CA LEU A 84 8.22 4.49 8.51
C LEU A 84 9.64 4.07 8.13
N ARG A 85 10.60 4.98 8.21
CA ARG A 85 12.01 4.74 7.87
C ARG A 85 12.65 3.63 8.71
N ARG A 86 12.25 3.51 9.97
CA ARG A 86 12.77 2.47 10.89
C ARG A 86 12.18 1.10 10.61
N GLU A 87 10.92 1.04 10.20
CA GLU A 87 10.13 -0.20 10.25
C GLU A 87 9.74 -0.75 8.87
N PHE A 88 9.91 0.05 7.81
CA PHE A 88 9.51 -0.31 6.46
C PHE A 88 10.68 -0.23 5.47
N VAL A 89 10.55 -1.01 4.40
CA VAL A 89 11.39 -0.92 3.21
C VAL A 89 10.52 -0.48 2.03
N LEU A 90 11.11 0.27 1.10
CA LEU A 90 10.40 0.76 -0.07
C LEU A 90 10.72 -0.08 -1.29
N TYR A 91 9.67 -0.43 -2.03
CA TYR A 91 9.79 -1.02 -3.36
C TYR A 91 9.29 -0.02 -4.39
N THR A 92 9.90 -0.04 -5.57
CA THR A 92 9.42 0.70 -6.74
C THR A 92 8.97 -0.27 -7.82
N SER A 93 7.98 0.16 -8.62
CA SER A 93 7.64 -0.53 -9.86
C SER A 93 8.73 -0.25 -10.89
N VAL A 94 9.21 -1.28 -11.58
CA VAL A 94 10.20 -1.09 -12.67
C VAL A 94 9.54 -0.62 -13.96
N GLY A 95 8.21 -0.52 -14.00
CA GLY A 95 7.47 -0.08 -15.19
C GLY A 95 7.37 -1.16 -16.27
N SER A 96 6.80 -0.79 -17.41
CA SER A 96 6.76 -1.65 -18.61
C SER A 96 8.06 -1.61 -19.43
N ASP A 97 8.99 -0.72 -19.06
CA ASP A 97 10.21 -0.38 -19.79
C ASP A 97 11.49 -0.55 -18.97
N ASP A 98 11.41 -1.13 -17.78
CA ASP A 98 12.51 -1.23 -16.80
C ASP A 98 13.11 0.12 -16.33
N HIS A 99 12.50 1.24 -16.73
CA HIS A 99 12.90 2.59 -16.34
C HIS A 99 11.89 3.27 -15.39
N GLY A 100 10.89 2.53 -14.92
CA GLY A 100 9.90 3.01 -13.96
C GLY A 100 8.68 3.69 -14.60
N THR A 101 8.52 3.63 -15.92
CA THR A 101 7.35 4.23 -16.58
C THR A 101 6.10 3.41 -16.26
N VAL A 102 5.12 4.07 -15.63
CA VAL A 102 3.82 3.49 -15.28
C VAL A 102 2.68 4.39 -15.76
N ALA A 103 1.58 3.78 -16.21
CA ALA A 103 0.36 4.49 -16.57
C ALA A 103 -0.56 4.60 -15.35
N TYR A 104 -1.05 5.81 -15.08
CA TYR A 104 -2.12 6.04 -14.11
C TYR A 104 -3.44 6.20 -14.86
N THR A 105 -4.36 5.27 -14.66
CA THR A 105 -5.71 5.28 -15.26
C THR A 105 -6.77 5.23 -14.17
N GLY A 106 -7.95 5.80 -14.44
CA GLY A 106 -9.07 5.81 -13.50
C GLY A 106 -10.23 4.95 -14.00
N TYR A 107 -10.87 4.25 -13.07
CA TYR A 107 -12.17 3.61 -13.27
C TYR A 107 -13.13 4.15 -12.20
N PHE A 108 -14.42 4.20 -12.53
CA PHE A 108 -15.48 4.56 -11.59
C PHE A 108 -16.65 3.60 -11.75
N GLU A 109 -17.47 3.50 -10.71
CA GLU A 109 -18.71 2.74 -10.74
C GLU A 109 -19.87 3.69 -11.11
N PRO A 110 -20.42 3.61 -12.34
CA PRO A 110 -21.55 4.45 -12.71
C PRO A 110 -22.83 3.99 -12.00
N GLN A 111 -23.54 4.91 -11.38
CA GLN A 111 -24.82 4.63 -10.74
C GLN A 111 -25.98 5.02 -11.67
N TYR A 112 -26.82 4.05 -12.02
CA TYR A 112 -28.01 4.25 -12.84
C TYR A 112 -29.28 4.00 -12.04
N ARG A 113 -30.32 4.80 -12.27
CA ARG A 113 -31.67 4.51 -11.77
C ARG A 113 -32.28 3.42 -12.65
N ALA A 114 -32.70 2.31 -12.05
CA ALA A 114 -33.34 1.19 -12.73
C ALA A 114 -34.72 0.92 -12.14
N SER A 115 -35.58 0.30 -12.96
CA SER A 115 -36.90 -0.21 -12.57
C SER A 115 -36.91 -1.73 -12.80
N THR A 116 -37.53 -2.49 -11.90
CA THR A 116 -37.76 -3.94 -12.09
C THR A 116 -39.04 -4.22 -12.89
N VAL A 117 -39.76 -3.17 -13.30
CA VAL A 117 -40.99 -3.20 -14.09
C VAL A 117 -40.84 -2.37 -15.35
#